data_AF-A0A6J7SHM0-F1
#
_entry.id   AF-A0A6J7SHM0-F1
#
_cell.length_a   1.000
_cell.length_b   1.000
_cell.length_c   1.000
_cell.angle_alpha   90.00
_cell.angle_beta   90.00
_cell.angle_gamma   90.00
#
_symmetry.space_group_name_H-M   'P 1'
#
loop_
_entity.id
_entity.type
_entity.pdbx_description
1 polymer ?
#
loop_
_entity_poly.entity_id
_entity_poly.type
_entity_poly.pdbx_seq_one_letter_code
_entity_poly.pdbx_strand_id
1 'polypeptide(L)' 'MSDQSDFYGSETGHGTGHNERSGSEVLAPEQILCVDCGGTCHLLTRPYLEEDGSQGFRPGDIVAYRCSDCLDRWDIELE' A
#
# COMPACT_ATOMS: atom_id res chain seq x y z
N MET A 1 -5.66 13.12 -61.91
CA MET A 1 -4.41 13.68 -61.37
C MET A 1 -4.75 14.10 -59.96
N SER A 2 -4.12 13.42 -59.01
CA SER A 2 -4.40 13.46 -57.58
C SER A 2 -3.73 14.67 -56.95
N ASP A 3 -4.46 15.42 -56.11
CA ASP A 3 -3.85 16.28 -55.10
C ASP A 3 -4.52 15.95 -53.76
N GLN A 4 -3.89 15.01 -53.07
CA GLN A 4 -3.94 14.88 -51.61
C GLN A 4 -2.92 15.87 -51.07
N SER A 5 -3.30 16.72 -50.12
CA SER A 5 -2.68 16.73 -48.78
C SER A 5 -3.14 17.94 -47.94
N ASP A 6 -3.30 17.68 -46.65
CA ASP A 6 -3.12 18.63 -45.56
C ASP A 6 -4.26 19.62 -45.24
N PHE A 7 -5.38 19.08 -44.76
CA PHE A 7 -6.13 19.79 -43.72
C PHE A 7 -6.02 19.04 -42.40
N TYR A 8 -5.19 19.62 -41.54
CA TYR A 8 -4.84 19.23 -40.18
C TYR A 8 -6.06 18.73 -39.38
N GLY A 9 -6.09 17.43 -39.07
CA GLY A 9 -6.96 16.89 -38.04
C GLY A 9 -6.51 17.43 -36.68
N SER A 10 -7.40 18.09 -35.96
CA SER A 10 -7.13 18.60 -34.60
C SER A 10 -8.34 18.36 -33.69
N GLU A 11 -8.70 17.08 -33.53
CA GLU A 11 -9.63 16.65 -32.49
C GLU A 11 -9.08 15.39 -31.82
N THR A 12 -8.22 15.57 -30.81
CA THR A 12 -8.03 14.53 -29.78
C THR A 12 -7.92 15.21 -28.43
N GLY A 13 -8.87 14.85 -27.57
CA GLY A 13 -9.20 15.52 -26.33
C GLY A 13 -8.07 15.54 -25.29
N HIS A 14 -8.20 16.52 -24.39
CA HIS A 14 -7.50 16.60 -23.13
C HIS A 14 -7.87 15.38 -22.26
N GLY A 15 -7.09 14.31 -22.38
CA GLY A 15 -7.09 13.22 -21.41
C GLY A 15 -6.21 13.59 -20.23
N THR A 16 -6.72 14.40 -19.30
CA THR A 16 -6.14 14.48 -17.96
C THR A 16 -6.43 13.17 -17.25
N GLY A 17 -5.58 12.18 -17.50
CA GLY A 17 -5.54 10.94 -16.73
C GLY A 17 -5.09 11.26 -15.31
N HIS A 18 -6.03 11.64 -14.45
CA HIS A 18 -5.85 11.47 -13.02
C HIS A 18 -5.75 9.97 -12.78
N ASN A 19 -4.52 9.47 -12.72
CA ASN A 19 -4.25 8.12 -12.24
C ASN A 19 -4.43 8.15 -10.72
N GLU A 20 -5.68 8.12 -10.28
CA GLU A 20 -6.06 7.87 -8.89
C GLU A 20 -5.71 6.42 -8.55
N ARG A 21 -4.41 6.14 -8.37
CA ARG A 21 -3.99 5.07 -7.47
C ARG A 21 -4.18 5.58 -6.04
N SER A 22 -5.44 5.73 -5.63
CA SER A 22 -5.77 5.69 -4.21
C SER A 22 -5.69 4.23 -3.79
N GLY A 23 -4.46 3.73 -3.64
CA GLY A 23 -4.23 2.51 -2.88
C GLY A 23 -4.64 2.83 -1.46
N SER A 24 -5.69 2.19 -0.97
CA SER A 24 -6.12 2.32 0.43
C SER A 24 -5.01 1.76 1.32
N GLU A 25 -4.16 2.65 1.81
CA GLU A 25 -3.10 2.34 2.75
C GLU A 25 -3.71 1.83 4.05
N VAL A 26 -3.27 0.66 4.50
CA VAL A 26 -3.70 0.05 5.77
C VAL A 26 -2.64 0.32 6.82
N LEU A 27 -3.07 0.73 8.01
CA LEU A 27 -2.20 0.90 9.16
C LEU A 27 -2.20 -0.36 10.01
N ALA A 28 -1.02 -0.89 10.29
CA ALA A 28 -0.84 -1.93 11.30
C ALA A 28 -0.53 -1.28 12.66
N PRO A 29 -1.17 -1.68 13.77
CA PRO A 29 -0.86 -1.14 15.08
C PRO A 29 0.57 -1.49 15.49
N GLU A 30 1.29 -0.61 16.17
CA GLU A 30 2.66 -0.90 16.61
C GLU A 30 2.72 -2.05 17.63
N GLN A 31 1.61 -2.30 18.33
CA GLN A 31 1.50 -3.28 19.40
C GLN A 31 0.19 -4.05 19.34
N ILE A 32 0.26 -5.35 19.67
CA ILE A 32 -0.91 -6.24 19.85
C ILE A 32 -0.75 -7.07 21.13
N LEU A 33 -1.83 -7.72 21.55
CA LEU A 33 -1.79 -8.69 22.66
C LEU A 33 -1.35 -10.06 22.14
N CYS A 34 -0.42 -10.71 22.84
CA CYS A 34 -0.05 -12.09 22.57
C CYS A 34 -1.19 -13.04 22.95
N VAL A 35 -1.64 -13.87 22.02
CA VAL A 35 -2.72 -14.84 22.30
C VAL A 35 -2.28 -15.97 23.24
N ASP A 36 -1.00 -16.32 23.24
CA ASP A 36 -0.49 -17.45 24.03
C ASP A 36 -0.21 -17.08 25.49
N CYS A 37 0.32 -15.88 25.75
CA CYS A 37 0.73 -15.47 27.10
C CYS A 37 0.04 -14.20 27.64
N GLY A 38 -0.73 -13.49 26.82
CA GLY A 38 -1.30 -12.19 27.19
C GLY A 38 -0.29 -11.05 27.33
N GLY A 39 0.97 -11.26 26.94
CA GLY A 39 2.03 -10.26 26.93
C GLY A 39 1.94 -9.29 25.74
N THR A 40 2.81 -8.28 25.71
CA THR A 40 2.83 -7.29 24.60
C THR A 40 3.66 -7.81 23.43
N CYS A 41 3.08 -7.79 22.24
CA CYS A 41 3.78 -8.02 20.99
C CYS A 41 4.12 -6.70 20.31
N HIS A 42 5.28 -6.62 19.66
CA HIS A 42 5.76 -5.46 18.93
C HIS A 42 5.88 -5.76 17.44
N LEU A 43 5.43 -4.81 16.60
CA LEU A 43 5.53 -4.90 15.15
C LEU A 43 7.01 -4.96 14.72
N LEU A 44 7.35 -5.93 13.87
CA LEU A 44 8.68 -6.10 13.30
C LEU A 44 8.74 -5.66 11.83
N THR A 45 7.66 -5.88 11.08
CA THR A 45 7.60 -5.49 9.66
C THR A 45 7.55 -3.97 9.55
N ARG A 46 8.40 -3.41 8.70
CA ARG A 46 8.39 -1.97 8.40
C ARG A 46 7.34 -1.66 7.33
N PRO A 47 6.60 -0.55 7.46
CA PRO A 47 5.72 -0.08 6.40
C PRO A 47 6.51 0.29 5.14
N TYR A 48 5.83 0.31 4.00
CA TYR A 48 6.36 0.89 2.78
C TYR A 48 6.48 2.41 2.92
N LEU A 49 7.41 3.01 2.16
CA LEU A 49 7.50 4.45 2.00
C LEU A 49 7.09 4.77 0.57
N GLU A 50 5.97 5.47 0.41
CA GLU A 50 5.43 5.83 -0.90
C GLU A 50 6.09 7.11 -1.46
N GLU A 51 5.88 7.40 -2.74
CA GLU A 51 6.55 8.52 -3.44
C GLU A 51 6.17 9.89 -2.89
N ASP A 52 4.98 10.03 -2.29
CA ASP A 52 4.50 11.26 -1.65
C ASP A 52 4.98 11.41 -0.19
N GLY A 53 5.75 10.44 0.32
CA GLY A 53 6.29 10.42 1.67
C GLY A 53 5.36 9.79 2.72
N SER A 54 4.18 9.29 2.33
CA SER A 54 3.31 8.50 3.21
C SER A 54 3.91 7.12 3.55
N GLN A 55 3.42 6.52 4.65
CA GLN A 55 3.88 5.23 5.14
C GLN A 55 2.73 4.33 5.57
N GLY A 56 2.79 3.08 5.11
CA GLY A 56 1.78 2.08 5.46
C GLY A 56 1.90 0.79 4.66
N PHE A 57 0.85 -0.01 4.73
CA PHE A 57 0.77 -1.34 4.16
C PHE A 57 -0.35 -1.42 3.13
N ARG A 58 -0.39 -2.54 2.42
CA ARG A 58 -1.42 -2.85 1.43
C ARG A 58 -2.34 -3.95 1.99
N PRO A 59 -3.63 -3.95 1.60
CA PRO A 59 -4.50 -5.08 1.89
C PRO A 59 -3.90 -6.40 1.37
N GLY A 60 -3.95 -7.44 2.19
CA GLY A 60 -3.34 -8.74 1.96
C GLY A 60 -1.87 -8.85 2.38
N ASP A 61 -1.23 -7.77 2.83
CA ASP A 61 0.14 -7.86 3.36
C ASP A 61 0.18 -8.66 4.66
N ILE A 62 1.23 -9.47 4.81
CA ILE A 62 1.51 -10.19 6.06
C ILE A 62 2.54 -9.41 6.88
N VAL A 63 2.13 -8.97 8.07
CA VAL A 63 3.00 -8.28 9.03
C VAL A 63 3.36 -9.18 10.20
N ALA A 64 4.62 -9.11 10.62
CA ALA A 64 5.16 -9.93 11.69
C ALA A 64 5.21 -9.15 13.00
N TYR A 65 4.78 -9.79 14.09
CA TYR A 65 4.87 -9.30 15.46
C TYR A 65 5.66 -10.28 16.32
N ARG A 66 6.33 -9.77 17.36
CA ARG A 66 7.01 -10.62 18.35
C ARG A 66 6.70 -10.20 19.77
N CYS A 67 6.35 -11.18 20.60
CA CYS A 67 6.11 -10.97 22.03
C CYS A 67 7.42 -10.67 22.78
N SER A 68 7.41 -9.69 23.67
CA SER A 68 8.55 -9.40 24.55
C SER A 68 8.76 -10.46 25.63
N ASP A 69 7.69 -11.18 26.01
CA ASP A 69 7.67 -12.02 27.21
C ASP A 69 7.91 -13.50 26.88
N CYS A 70 7.11 -14.08 25.98
CA CYS A 70 7.24 -15.48 25.56
C CYS A 70 8.13 -15.68 24.32
N LEU A 71 8.47 -14.58 23.62
CA LEU A 71 9.29 -14.56 22.40
C LEU A 71 8.67 -15.21 21.16
N ASP A 72 7.42 -15.67 21.25
CA ASP A 72 6.65 -16.18 20.12
C ASP A 72 6.40 -15.09 19.07
N ARG A 73 6.20 -15.54 17.84
CA ARG A 73 6.00 -14.70 16.66
C ARG A 73 4.62 -14.95 16.07
N TRP A 74 4.00 -13.87 15.61
CA TRP A 74 2.70 -13.88 14.94
C TRP A 74 2.83 -13.22 13.58
N ASP A 75 2.24 -13.85 12.56
CA ASP A 75 2.14 -13.33 11.20
C ASP A 75 0.66 -13.06 10.90
N ILE A 76 0.31 -11.79 10.68
CA ILE A 76 -1.07 -11.31 10.58
C ILE A 76 -1.29 -10.71 9.19
N GLU A 77 -2.35 -11.15 8.50
CA GLU A 77 -2.82 -10.55 7.25
C GLU A 77 -3.61 -9.28 7.54
N LEU A 78 -3.33 -8.22 6.78
CA LEU A 78 -4.05 -6.94 6.86
C LEU A 78 -5.21 -6.92 5.88
N GLU A 79 -6.38 -6.47 6.33
CA GLU A 79 -7.60 -6.31 5.51
C GLU A 79 -7.80 -4.88 5.01
#